data_AF-Q14485-F1
#
_entry.id   AF-Q14485-F1
#
_cell.length_a   1.000
_cell.length_b   1.000
_cell.length_c   1.000
_cell.angle_alpha   90.00
_cell.angle_beta   90.00
_cell.angle_gamma   90.00
#
_symmetry.space_group_name_H-M   'P 1'
#
loop_
_entity.id
_entity.type
_entity.pdbx_description
1 polymer ?
#
loop_
_entity_poly.entity_id
_entity_poly.type
_entity_poly.pdbx_seq_one_letter_code
_entity_poly.pdbx_strand_id
1 'polypeptide(L)' 'MVHLTPEEKTAVNALWGKVNVDAVGGEALGRQLVVYPWTQRFFESFGDLSSPDAVMGNPKV' A
#
# COMPACT_ATOMS: atom_id res chain seq x y z
N MET A 1 -6.81 -25.58 -4.12
CA MET A 1 -6.51 -24.69 -2.97
C MET A 1 -5.00 -24.74 -2.75
N VAL A 2 -4.33 -23.62 -2.50
CA VAL A 2 -2.89 -23.63 -2.23
C VAL A 2 -2.63 -24.18 -0.81
N HIS A 3 -1.54 -24.94 -0.63
CA HIS A 3 -1.11 -25.47 0.67
C HIS A 3 0.22 -24.84 1.05
N LEU A 4 0.26 -24.16 2.21
CA LEU A 4 1.49 -23.65 2.80
C LEU A 4 2.06 -24.64 3.82
N THR A 5 3.37 -24.87 3.78
CA THR A 5 4.07 -25.66 4.81
C THR A 5 4.04 -24.93 6.16
N PRO A 6 4.29 -25.63 7.29
CA PRO A 6 4.42 -24.98 8.60
C PRO A 6 5.48 -23.87 8.61
N GLU A 7 6.58 -24.07 7.89
CA GLU A 7 7.70 -23.14 7.79
C GLU A 7 7.29 -21.88 7.03
N GLU A 8 6.57 -22.02 5.91
CA GLU A 8 6.07 -20.88 5.12
C GLU A 8 5.08 -20.02 5.93
N LYS A 9 4.15 -20.65 6.67
CA LYS A 9 3.23 -19.94 7.56
C LYS A 9 3.98 -19.17 8.64
N THR A 10 5.01 -19.79 9.22
CA THR A 10 5.85 -19.16 10.24
C THR A 10 6.59 -17.95 9.66
N ALA A 11 7.15 -18.08 8.46
CA ALA A 11 7.85 -17.00 7.78
C ALA A 11 6.94 -15.80 7.48
N VAL A 12 5.73 -16.04 6.95
CA VAL A 12 4.75 -14.98 6.67
C VAL A 12 4.36 -14.23 7.95
N ASN A 13 4.05 -14.96 9.03
CA ASN A 13 3.68 -14.35 10.30
C ASN A 13 4.84 -13.56 10.93
N ALA A 14 6.06 -14.11 10.87
CA ALA A 14 7.26 -13.44 11.38
C ALA A 14 7.61 -12.16 10.60
N LEU A 15 7.35 -12.14 9.29
CA LEU A 15 7.50 -10.93 8.47
C LEU A 15 6.42 -9.91 8.83
N TRP A 16 5.15 -10.34 8.87
CA TRP A 16 4.02 -9.48 9.16
C TRP A 16 4.13 -8.82 10.54
N GLY A 17 4.61 -9.55 11.55
CA GLY A 17 4.84 -9.00 12.90
C GLY A 17 5.88 -7.87 12.97
N LYS A 18 6.65 -7.63 11.90
CA LYS A 18 7.62 -6.53 11.79
C LYS A 18 7.10 -5.34 10.96
N VAL A 19 5.94 -5.46 10.33
CA VAL A 19 5.39 -4.40 9.45
C VAL A 19 4.77 -3.30 10.31
N ASN A 20 5.25 -2.08 10.17
CA ASN A 20 4.53 -0.90 10.63
C ASN A 20 3.43 -0.58 9.61
N VAL A 21 2.19 -0.94 9.94
CA VAL A 21 1.05 -0.86 9.02
C VAL A 21 0.77 0.59 8.60
N ASP A 22 0.86 1.55 9.51
CA ASP A 22 0.56 2.95 9.22
C ASP A 22 1.55 3.54 8.21
N ALA A 23 2.84 3.26 8.40
CA ALA A 23 3.89 3.73 7.50
C ALA A 23 3.89 2.98 6.16
N VAL A 24 3.89 1.65 6.20
CA VAL A 24 3.99 0.82 4.98
C VAL A 24 2.72 0.89 4.15
N GLY A 25 1.55 1.04 4.78
CA GLY A 25 0.27 1.20 4.10
C GLY A 25 0.25 2.46 3.22
N GLY A 26 0.58 3.62 3.79
CA GLY A 26 0.64 4.87 3.05
C GLY A 26 1.71 4.87 1.97
N GLU A 27 2.90 4.33 2.26
CA GLU A 27 3.95 4.17 1.24
C GLU A 27 3.51 3.28 0.07
N ALA A 28 2.83 2.17 0.34
CA ALA A 28 2.39 1.24 -0.69
C ALA A 28 1.30 1.86 -1.57
N LEU A 29 0.30 2.51 -0.96
CA LEU A 29 -0.77 3.18 -1.71
C LEU A 29 -0.25 4.38 -2.49
N GLY A 30 0.61 5.21 -1.88
CA GLY A 30 1.25 6.33 -2.56
C GLY A 30 2.05 5.88 -3.79
N ARG A 31 2.88 4.82 -3.65
CA ARG A 31 3.61 4.23 -4.79
C ARG A 31 2.67 3.71 -5.87
N GLN A 32 1.58 3.04 -5.51
CA GLN A 32 0.58 2.55 -6.47
C GLN A 32 -0.01 3.70 -7.31
N LEU A 33 -0.38 4.80 -6.67
CA LEU A 33 -1.01 5.96 -7.31
C LEU A 33 -0.03 6.78 -8.16
N VAL A 34 1.27 6.76 -7.82
CA VAL A 34 2.33 7.43 -8.61
C VAL A 34 2.80 6.58 -9.78
N VAL A 35 3.12 5.30 -9.55
CA VAL A 35 3.69 4.40 -10.57
C VAL A 35 2.61 3.94 -11.56
N TYR A 36 1.36 3.83 -11.11
CA TYR A 36 0.22 3.45 -11.94
C TYR A 36 -0.90 4.49 -11.87
N PRO A 37 -0.73 5.68 -12.50
CA PRO A 37 -1.66 6.81 -12.37
C PRO A 37 -3.11 6.50 -12.77
N TRP A 38 -3.32 5.52 -13.65
CA TRP A 38 -4.67 5.09 -14.03
C TRP A 38 -5.51 4.60 -12.84
N THR A 39 -4.87 4.16 -11.74
CA THR A 39 -5.57 3.70 -10.53
C THR A 39 -6.18 4.83 -9.71
N GLN A 40 -5.74 6.08 -9.93
CA GLN A 40 -6.31 7.27 -9.27
C GLN A 40 -7.81 7.43 -9.53
N ARG A 41 -8.33 6.89 -10.65
CA ARG A 41 -9.76 6.90 -11.01
C ARG A 41 -10.68 6.25 -9.95
N PHE A 42 -10.13 5.40 -9.08
CA PHE A 42 -10.91 4.76 -8.02
C PHE A 42 -10.92 5.58 -6.71
N PHE A 43 -10.12 6.64 -6.65
CA PHE A 43 -9.87 7.43 -5.44
C PHE A 43 -10.23 8.91 -5.64
N GLU A 44 -11.22 9.23 -6.47
CA GLU A 44 -11.67 10.62 -6.70
C GLU A 44 -12.03 11.34 -5.38
N SER A 45 -12.55 10.60 -4.40
CA SER A 45 -12.88 11.15 -3.06
C SER A 45 -11.67 11.59 -2.22
N PHE A 46 -10.44 11.26 -2.66
CA PHE A 46 -9.22 11.64 -1.97
C PHE A 46 -8.80 13.08 -2.31
N GLY A 47 -9.38 13.69 -3.35
CA GLY A 47 -9.07 15.05 -3.77
C GLY A 47 -7.90 15.08 -4.74
N ASP A 48 -6.93 15.97 -4.50
CA ASP A 48 -5.80 16.15 -5.41
C ASP A 48 -4.82 14.97 -5.34
N LEU A 49 -4.61 14.34 -6.51
CA LEU A 49 -3.64 13.27 -6.76
C LEU A 49 -2.82 13.56 -8.03
N SER A 50 -2.79 14.82 -8.50
CA SER A 50 -2.28 15.22 -9.81
C SER A 50 -0.75 15.14 -9.96
N SER A 51 -0.01 15.02 -8.85
CA SER A 51 1.45 14.93 -8.82
C SER A 51 1.94 14.00 -7.71
N PRO A 52 3.19 13.51 -7.75
CA PRO A 52 3.76 12.70 -6.68
C PRO A 52 3.71 13.38 -5.31
N ASP A 53 4.01 14.68 -5.24
CA ASP A 53 3.96 15.43 -3.97
C ASP A 53 2.52 15.56 -3.45
N ALA A 54 1.55 15.78 -4.35
CA ALA A 54 0.12 15.80 -3.98
C ALA A 54 -0.35 14.44 -3.46
N VAL A 55 0.07 13.33 -4.07
CA VAL A 55 -0.23 11.97 -3.60
C VAL A 55 0.42 11.70 -2.24
N MET A 56 1.71 11.97 -2.09
CA MET A 56 2.47 11.63 -0.88
C MET A 56 2.17 12.56 0.31
N GLY A 57 1.61 13.74 0.06
CA GLY A 57 1.14 14.67 1.08
C GLY A 57 -0.35 14.55 1.43
N ASN A 58 -1.10 13.68 0.74
CA ASN A 58 -2.54 13.55 0.96
C ASN A 58 -2.84 12.76 2.24
N PRO A 59 -3.56 13.31 3.23
CA PRO A 59 -3.82 12.62 4.51
C PRO A 59 -4.75 11.40 4.39
N LYS A 60 -5.36 11.17 3.22
CA LYS A 60 -6.18 9.98 2.92
C LYS A 60 -5.39 8.87 2.24
N VAL A 61 -4.17 9.15 1.78
CA VAL A 61 -3.20 8.18 1.23
C VAL A 61 -2.33 7.66 2.36
#